data_AF-A0A1G3MAR9-F1
#
_entry.id   AF-A0A1G3MAR9-F1
#
_cell.length_a   1.000
_cell.length_b   1.000
_cell.length_c   1.000
_cell.angle_alpha   90.00
_cell.angle_beta   90.00
_cell.angle_gamma   90.00
#
_symmetry.space_group_name_H-M   'P 1'
#
loop_
_entity.id
_entity.type
_entity.pdbx_description
1 polymer ?
#
loop_
_entity_poly.entity_id
_entity_poly.type
_entity_poly.pdbx_seq_one_letter_code
_entity_poly.pdbx_strand_id
1 'polypeptide(L)'
;MGSVKDLFVTEPAYEDRPGVGTFVFSERYSVFDWGEMPDHLPGKGRALAVMAAYNFEELERRGLRTHYRGLVADDGRTLRFEELEEGGGGSAVMQVALARVYRPEVREYYRGGQSEIRYDYSFFEHNRGRINNYLIGLEIIFRNGLPQGSSMLKRLEEARAASDPRRAVRALLRELGLKDEPKPGDLLPRPVMSFTTKLEPGDRPLSEAEARRFSGLKPRDFQDLKALALAANRAVCELAEKAGFRHYDGKIEAAWEQGLVLCDVIGTFDENRFGYLGRQISKEVLRQWYKKKQPAFVAACERWKKTGPGWQKRCDVQPKRLPKPLAALVAQMYLAGANRYTGRRIFKVPELDVVLDKLERWRE
;
A
#
# COMPACT_ATOMS: atom_id res chain seq x y z
N MET A 1 5.03 -15.89 -4.88
CA MET A 1 4.51 -15.52 -3.56
C MET A 1 4.91 -14.09 -3.25
N GLY A 2 3.96 -13.27 -2.81
CA GLY A 2 4.21 -11.91 -2.35
C GLY A 2 4.42 -11.87 -0.83
N SER A 3 4.86 -10.72 -0.30
CA SER A 3 5.17 -10.58 1.13
C SER A 3 3.96 -10.85 2.04
N VAL A 4 2.76 -10.44 1.63
CA VAL A 4 1.52 -10.54 2.44
C VAL A 4 0.32 -11.09 1.66
N LYS A 5 0.51 -11.39 0.37
CA LYS A 5 -0.55 -11.82 -0.55
C LYS A 5 0.05 -12.67 -1.64
N ASP A 6 -0.58 -13.79 -1.95
CA ASP A 6 -0.18 -14.69 -3.03
C ASP A 6 -1.17 -14.57 -4.18
N LEU A 7 -0.66 -14.56 -5.41
CA LEU A 7 -1.46 -14.54 -6.63
C LEU A 7 -1.37 -15.92 -7.30
N PHE A 8 -2.53 -16.53 -7.50
CA PHE A 8 -2.69 -17.73 -8.33
C PHE A 8 -3.40 -17.32 -9.62
N VAL A 9 -2.83 -17.67 -10.77
CA VAL A 9 -3.40 -17.35 -12.08
C VAL A 9 -4.16 -18.58 -12.57
N THR A 10 -5.48 -18.46 -12.74
CA THR A 10 -6.31 -19.53 -13.32
C THR A 10 -6.45 -19.35 -14.82
N GLU A 11 -6.51 -18.10 -15.29
CA GLU A 11 -6.51 -17.77 -16.72
C GLU A 11 -5.49 -16.68 -17.00
N PRO A 12 -4.56 -16.88 -17.96
CA PRO A 12 -3.55 -15.88 -18.28
C PRO A 12 -4.15 -14.64 -18.95
N ALA A 13 -3.59 -13.47 -18.64
CA ALA A 13 -3.92 -12.23 -19.32
C ALA A 13 -3.14 -12.08 -20.64
N TYR A 14 -3.81 -11.54 -21.65
CA TYR A 14 -3.26 -11.24 -22.98
C TYR A 14 -3.44 -9.75 -23.30
N GLU A 15 -2.90 -9.29 -24.42
CA GLU A 15 -2.94 -7.87 -24.82
C GLU A 15 -4.35 -7.35 -25.11
N ASP A 16 -5.26 -8.25 -25.51
CA ASP A 16 -6.61 -7.97 -25.97
C ASP A 16 -7.70 -8.43 -24.98
N ARG A 17 -7.35 -9.21 -23.96
CA ARG A 17 -8.30 -9.70 -22.95
C ARG A 17 -7.69 -9.85 -21.55
N PRO A 18 -8.48 -9.54 -20.50
CA PRO A 18 -8.05 -9.78 -19.12
C PRO A 18 -7.92 -11.28 -18.85
N GLY A 19 -7.05 -11.61 -17.90
CA GLY A 19 -6.97 -12.95 -17.30
C GLY A 19 -7.83 -13.03 -16.05
N VAL A 20 -7.75 -14.16 -15.36
CA VAL A 20 -8.41 -14.40 -14.08
C VAL A 20 -7.38 -14.87 -13.07
N GLY A 21 -7.39 -14.22 -11.92
CA GLY A 21 -6.49 -14.54 -10.82
C GLY A 21 -7.20 -14.55 -9.49
N THR A 22 -6.56 -15.19 -8.53
CA THR A 22 -7.02 -15.28 -7.16
C THR A 22 -5.92 -14.78 -6.24
N PHE A 23 -6.23 -13.72 -5.49
CA PHE A 23 -5.42 -13.27 -4.37
C PHE A 23 -5.78 -14.07 -3.11
N VAL A 24 -4.77 -14.67 -2.49
CA VAL A 24 -4.86 -15.27 -1.16
C VAL A 24 -4.10 -14.38 -0.19
N PHE A 25 -4.83 -13.68 0.67
CA PHE A 25 -4.28 -12.80 1.68
C PHE A 25 -3.75 -13.65 2.84
N SER A 26 -2.48 -13.47 3.17
CA SER A 26 -1.84 -14.28 4.19
C SER A 26 -1.86 -13.61 5.56
N GLU A 27 -1.56 -14.40 6.58
CA GLU A 27 -1.34 -13.92 7.95
C GLU A 27 0.05 -13.31 8.16
N ARG A 28 0.88 -13.30 7.10
CA ARG A 28 2.21 -12.69 7.11
C ARG A 28 2.10 -11.18 7.19
N TYR A 29 3.10 -10.54 7.78
CA TYR A 29 3.27 -9.10 7.69
C TYR A 29 4.71 -8.77 7.28
N SER A 30 4.90 -7.55 6.76
CA SER A 30 6.20 -7.04 6.34
C SER A 30 6.39 -5.62 6.86
N VAL A 31 7.54 -5.37 7.48
CA VAL A 31 7.98 -4.05 7.91
C VAL A 31 9.40 -3.80 7.41
N PHE A 32 9.72 -2.53 7.16
CA PHE A 32 11.03 -2.11 6.65
C PHE A 32 11.48 -2.85 5.39
N ASP A 33 10.56 -3.21 4.48
CA ASP A 33 10.85 -3.92 3.22
C ASP A 33 11.66 -5.21 3.42
N TRP A 34 11.55 -5.82 4.61
CA TRP A 34 12.24 -7.05 4.96
C TRP A 34 11.66 -8.27 4.23
N GLY A 35 10.39 -8.20 3.83
CA GLY A 35 9.64 -9.38 3.39
C GLY A 35 8.88 -9.99 4.57
N GLU A 36 8.72 -11.30 4.56
CA GLU A 36 8.00 -11.99 5.64
C GLU A 36 8.73 -11.87 6.98
N MET A 37 8.00 -11.37 7.98
CA MET A 37 8.46 -11.31 9.37
C MET A 37 8.26 -12.66 10.07
N PRO A 38 8.99 -12.97 11.15
CA PRO A 38 9.07 -14.32 11.72
C PRO A 38 7.80 -14.79 12.47
N ASP A 39 6.77 -13.94 12.55
CA ASP A 39 5.49 -14.22 13.19
C ASP A 39 4.35 -14.01 12.20
N HIS A 40 3.26 -14.74 12.40
CA HIS A 40 2.00 -14.55 11.69
C HIS A 40 0.96 -13.93 12.63
N LEU A 41 0.04 -13.15 12.07
CA LEU A 41 -1.00 -12.44 12.81
C LEU A 41 -2.37 -13.04 12.46
N PRO A 42 -2.91 -14.00 13.23
CA PRO A 42 -4.08 -14.77 12.82
C PRO A 42 -5.30 -13.92 12.46
N GLY A 43 -5.90 -14.17 11.30
CA GLY A 43 -7.08 -13.46 10.79
C GLY A 43 -6.77 -12.11 10.11
N LYS A 44 -5.52 -11.63 10.12
CA LYS A 44 -5.10 -10.44 9.37
C LYS A 44 -5.42 -10.57 7.89
N GLY A 45 -5.15 -11.73 7.29
CA GLY A 45 -5.40 -11.95 5.85
C GLY A 45 -6.88 -11.75 5.51
N ARG A 46 -7.76 -12.36 6.31
CA ARG A 46 -9.22 -12.22 6.19
C ARG A 46 -9.69 -10.78 6.42
N ALA A 47 -9.17 -10.10 7.44
CA ALA A 47 -9.49 -8.69 7.71
C ALA A 47 -9.18 -7.80 6.50
N LEU A 48 -7.99 -7.96 5.92
CA LEU A 48 -7.55 -7.20 4.75
C LEU A 48 -8.39 -7.49 3.50
N ALA A 49 -8.73 -8.76 3.26
CA ALA A 49 -9.59 -9.16 2.14
C ALA A 49 -11.01 -8.61 2.27
N VAL A 50 -11.60 -8.68 3.47
CA VAL A 50 -12.93 -8.11 3.76
C VAL A 50 -12.93 -6.59 3.58
N MET A 51 -11.91 -5.89 4.07
CA MET A 51 -11.76 -4.45 3.83
C MET A 51 -11.61 -4.13 2.35
N ALA A 52 -10.79 -4.90 1.61
CA ALA A 52 -10.59 -4.70 0.18
C ALA A 52 -11.91 -4.87 -0.59
N ALA A 53 -12.66 -5.94 -0.32
CA ALA A 53 -13.98 -6.17 -0.88
C ALA A 53 -14.91 -4.98 -0.63
N TYR A 54 -15.09 -4.59 0.64
CA TYR A 54 -15.92 -3.44 1.00
C TYR A 54 -15.55 -2.17 0.22
N ASN A 55 -14.25 -1.85 0.15
CA ASN A 55 -13.78 -0.66 -0.56
C ASN A 55 -14.04 -0.76 -2.07
N PHE A 56 -13.79 -1.90 -2.70
CA PHE A 56 -14.04 -2.07 -4.14
C PHE A 56 -15.52 -1.91 -4.48
N GLU A 57 -16.42 -2.48 -3.68
CA GLU A 57 -17.86 -2.32 -3.91
C GLU A 57 -18.33 -0.88 -3.72
N GLU A 58 -17.81 -0.17 -2.72
CA GLU A 58 -18.10 1.26 -2.54
C GLU A 58 -17.57 2.12 -3.70
N LEU A 59 -16.43 1.75 -4.30
CA LEU A 59 -15.89 2.42 -5.48
C LEU A 59 -16.74 2.12 -6.73
N GLU A 60 -17.19 0.88 -6.91
CA GLU A 60 -18.10 0.48 -8.00
C GLU A 60 -19.44 1.21 -7.92
N ARG A 61 -20.01 1.35 -6.72
CA ARG A 61 -21.22 2.17 -6.47
C ARG A 61 -21.03 3.64 -6.87
N ARG A 62 -19.81 4.14 -6.87
CA ARG A 62 -19.43 5.50 -7.34
C ARG A 62 -19.08 5.56 -8.82
N GLY A 63 -19.23 4.45 -9.55
CA GLY A 63 -18.97 4.36 -11.00
C GLY A 63 -17.48 4.17 -11.36
N LEU A 64 -16.63 3.83 -10.40
CA LEU A 64 -15.22 3.55 -10.68
C LEU A 64 -15.05 2.08 -11.08
N ARG A 65 -14.39 1.84 -12.22
CA ARG A 65 -14.07 0.48 -12.66
C ARG A 65 -12.97 -0.12 -11.80
N THR A 66 -13.15 -1.38 -11.41
CA THR A 66 -12.19 -2.11 -10.59
C THR A 66 -11.95 -3.51 -11.16
N HIS A 67 -10.83 -4.12 -10.79
CA HIS A 67 -10.54 -5.51 -11.16
C HIS A 67 -11.23 -6.54 -10.27
N TYR A 68 -11.97 -6.11 -9.25
CA TYR A 68 -12.56 -6.98 -8.23
C TYR A 68 -13.69 -7.82 -8.82
N ARG A 69 -13.67 -9.13 -8.59
CA ARG A 69 -14.74 -10.04 -9.02
C ARG A 69 -15.56 -10.59 -7.86
N GLY A 70 -15.05 -10.51 -6.63
CA GLY A 70 -15.68 -11.07 -5.45
C GLY A 70 -14.65 -11.65 -4.48
N LEU A 71 -15.05 -11.80 -3.22
CA LEU A 71 -14.43 -12.77 -2.32
C LEU A 71 -14.77 -14.18 -2.80
N VAL A 72 -14.04 -15.20 -2.35
CA VAL A 72 -14.30 -16.61 -2.72
C VAL A 72 -14.74 -17.36 -1.48
N ALA A 73 -15.90 -18.01 -1.54
CA ALA A 73 -16.42 -18.88 -0.49
C ALA A 73 -15.69 -20.23 -0.46
N ASP A 74 -15.93 -21.02 0.58
CA ASP A 74 -15.34 -22.36 0.72
C ASP A 74 -15.83 -23.34 -0.38
N ASP A 75 -17.03 -23.11 -0.93
CA ASP A 75 -17.58 -23.88 -2.07
C ASP A 75 -17.05 -23.42 -3.45
N GLY A 76 -16.19 -22.39 -3.48
CA GLY A 76 -15.57 -21.84 -4.68
C GLY A 76 -16.37 -20.75 -5.40
N ARG A 77 -17.60 -20.44 -4.98
CA ARG A 77 -18.38 -19.36 -5.60
C ARG A 77 -17.86 -17.97 -5.18
N THR A 78 -18.10 -16.97 -6.02
CA THR A 78 -17.80 -15.58 -5.66
C THR A 78 -18.87 -15.01 -4.73
N LEU A 79 -18.43 -14.22 -3.76
CA LEU A 79 -19.24 -13.52 -2.76
C LEU A 79 -18.98 -12.02 -2.85
N ARG A 80 -20.05 -11.24 -2.78
CA ARG A 80 -20.01 -9.82 -2.48
C ARG A 80 -19.89 -9.59 -0.98
N PHE A 81 -19.38 -8.44 -0.58
CA PHE A 81 -19.23 -8.06 0.82
C PHE A 81 -20.57 -8.10 1.58
N GLU A 82 -21.66 -7.68 0.95
CA GLU A 82 -23.00 -7.70 1.54
C GLU A 82 -23.50 -9.12 1.88
N GLU A 83 -23.05 -10.14 1.13
CA GLU A 83 -23.39 -11.55 1.37
C GLU A 83 -22.65 -12.18 2.56
N LEU A 84 -21.60 -11.52 3.10
CA LEU A 84 -20.89 -12.06 4.26
C LEU A 84 -21.78 -12.08 5.50
N GLU A 85 -21.73 -13.16 6.27
CA GLU A 85 -22.46 -13.27 7.53
C GLU A 85 -21.72 -12.59 8.70
N GLU A 86 -22.47 -11.97 9.62
CA GLU A 86 -21.87 -11.48 10.86
C GLU A 86 -21.37 -12.65 11.71
N GLY A 87 -20.14 -12.53 12.20
CA GLY A 87 -19.45 -13.58 12.93
C GLY A 87 -18.99 -14.77 12.08
N GLY A 88 -19.20 -14.75 10.76
CA GLY A 88 -18.75 -15.79 9.82
C GLY A 88 -17.25 -15.78 9.54
N GLY A 89 -16.54 -14.74 9.97
CA GLY A 89 -15.08 -14.64 9.86
C GLY A 89 -14.55 -14.33 8.46
N GLY A 90 -15.43 -14.08 7.48
CA GLY A 90 -15.07 -13.65 6.12
C GLY A 90 -14.20 -14.65 5.34
N SER A 91 -13.69 -14.19 4.19
CA SER A 91 -12.78 -14.97 3.34
C SER A 91 -11.43 -14.25 3.21
N ALA A 92 -10.33 -15.02 3.15
CA ALA A 92 -9.00 -14.52 2.81
C ALA A 92 -8.72 -14.55 1.30
N VAL A 93 -9.69 -14.97 0.50
CA VAL A 93 -9.51 -15.27 -0.91
C VAL A 93 -10.37 -14.31 -1.73
N MET A 94 -9.76 -13.64 -2.71
CA MET A 94 -10.41 -12.64 -3.56
C MET A 94 -10.07 -12.91 -5.02
N GLN A 95 -11.10 -13.07 -5.85
CA GLN A 95 -10.92 -13.22 -7.29
C GLN A 95 -10.83 -11.84 -7.95
N VAL A 96 -9.93 -11.73 -8.94
CA VAL A 96 -9.65 -10.49 -9.67
C VAL A 96 -9.49 -10.76 -11.16
N ALA A 97 -9.83 -9.76 -11.98
CA ALA A 97 -9.39 -9.69 -13.37
C ALA A 97 -7.90 -9.31 -13.43
N LEU A 98 -7.14 -9.95 -14.31
CA LEU A 98 -5.70 -9.70 -14.45
C LEU A 98 -5.39 -8.91 -15.71
N ALA A 99 -4.54 -7.91 -15.57
CA ALA A 99 -3.95 -7.22 -16.72
C ALA A 99 -2.63 -7.89 -17.14
N ARG A 100 -2.26 -7.75 -18.41
CA ARG A 100 -0.95 -8.21 -18.90
C ARG A 100 0.17 -7.39 -18.23
N VAL A 101 1.20 -8.07 -17.74
CA VAL A 101 2.38 -7.40 -17.16
C VAL A 101 3.52 -7.40 -18.16
N TYR A 102 3.88 -6.22 -18.66
CA TYR A 102 5.08 -6.00 -19.46
C TYR A 102 6.21 -5.48 -18.56
N ARG A 103 7.27 -6.27 -18.37
CA ARG A 103 8.40 -5.85 -17.53
C ARG A 103 9.35 -4.97 -18.33
N PRO A 104 9.91 -3.89 -17.73
CA PRO A 104 10.96 -3.11 -18.38
C PRO A 104 12.20 -3.97 -18.61
N GLU A 105 12.92 -3.72 -19.70
CA GLU A 105 14.18 -4.40 -19.97
C GLU A 105 15.24 -3.92 -18.98
N VAL A 106 16.02 -4.84 -18.43
CA VAL A 106 17.11 -4.52 -17.51
C VAL A 106 18.39 -4.33 -18.32
N ARG A 107 18.98 -3.13 -18.24
CA ARG A 107 20.25 -2.79 -18.88
C ARG A 107 21.31 -2.55 -17.81
N GLU A 108 22.44 -3.24 -17.92
CA GLU A 108 23.59 -3.06 -17.04
C GLU A 108 24.71 -2.34 -17.79
N TYR A 109 25.22 -1.26 -17.20
CA TYR A 109 26.29 -0.44 -17.76
C TYR A 109 27.50 -0.50 -16.83
N TYR A 110 28.69 -0.74 -17.39
CA TYR A 110 29.94 -0.71 -16.64
C TYR A 110 30.64 0.63 -16.87
N ARG A 111 30.85 1.41 -15.79
CA ARG A 111 31.65 2.64 -15.83
C ARG A 111 32.56 2.72 -14.60
N GLY A 112 33.86 2.85 -14.83
CA GLY A 112 34.83 3.08 -13.75
C GLY A 112 34.86 2.01 -12.66
N GLY A 113 34.63 0.74 -13.02
CA GLY A 113 34.59 -0.38 -12.05
C GLY A 113 33.29 -0.51 -11.26
N GLN A 114 32.28 0.32 -11.53
CA GLN A 114 30.94 0.23 -10.96
C GLN A 114 29.93 -0.21 -12.03
N SER A 115 29.02 -1.11 -11.67
CA SER A 115 27.85 -1.44 -12.49
C SER A 115 26.69 -0.52 -12.15
N GLU A 116 26.10 0.07 -13.17
CA GLU A 116 24.88 0.87 -13.10
C GLU A 116 23.74 0.09 -13.77
N ILE A 117 22.72 -0.29 -13.00
CA ILE A 117 21.53 -0.96 -13.51
C ILE A 117 20.47 0.10 -13.86
N ARG A 118 19.95 0.05 -15.08
CA ARG A 118 18.83 0.89 -15.53
C ARG A 118 17.69 0.02 -16.05
N TYR A 119 16.47 0.51 -15.87
CA TYR A 119 15.25 -0.13 -16.35
C TYR A 119 14.70 0.66 -17.55
N ASP A 120 14.60 0.00 -18.70
CA ASP A 120 14.15 0.58 -19.95
C ASP A 120 12.64 0.37 -20.14
N TYR A 121 11.90 1.48 -20.09
CA TYR A 121 10.44 1.53 -20.27
C TYR A 121 10.03 1.90 -21.69
N SER A 122 10.95 1.93 -22.66
CA SER A 122 10.66 2.35 -24.03
C SER A 122 9.56 1.53 -24.70
N PHE A 123 9.35 0.27 -24.30
CA PHE A 123 8.18 -0.52 -24.71
C PHE A 123 6.86 0.25 -24.55
N PHE A 124 6.63 0.89 -23.40
CA PHE A 124 5.41 1.64 -23.12
C PHE A 124 5.31 2.92 -23.94
N GLU A 125 6.45 3.54 -24.24
CA GLU A 125 6.50 4.74 -25.09
C GLU A 125 6.17 4.40 -26.55
N HIS A 126 6.79 3.36 -27.10
CA HIS A 126 6.60 2.92 -28.48
C HIS A 126 5.20 2.34 -28.73
N ASN A 127 4.56 1.79 -27.69
CA ASN A 127 3.22 1.20 -27.78
C ASN A 127 2.11 2.06 -27.18
N ARG A 128 2.39 3.35 -26.90
CA ARG A 128 1.44 4.29 -26.29
C ARG A 128 0.12 4.33 -27.05
N GLY A 129 -0.95 3.93 -26.39
CA GLY A 129 -2.29 3.88 -26.97
C GLY A 129 -2.54 2.81 -28.03
N ARG A 130 -1.65 1.81 -28.15
CA ARG A 130 -1.79 0.64 -29.05
C ARG A 130 -2.12 -0.65 -28.29
N ILE A 131 -1.58 -0.80 -27.08
CA ILE A 131 -1.88 -1.91 -26.16
C ILE A 131 -3.17 -1.63 -25.38
N ASN A 132 -4.05 -2.63 -25.27
CA ASN A 132 -5.41 -2.44 -24.74
C ASN A 132 -5.69 -3.15 -23.41
N ASN A 133 -4.81 -4.04 -22.96
CA ASN A 133 -4.85 -4.64 -21.63
C ASN A 133 -3.43 -4.70 -21.03
N TYR A 134 -3.13 -3.87 -20.03
CA TYR A 134 -1.83 -3.90 -19.35
C TYR A 134 -1.84 -3.27 -17.95
N LEU A 135 -0.96 -3.74 -17.06
CA LEU A 135 -0.69 -3.11 -15.77
C LEU A 135 0.08 -1.80 -15.98
N ILE A 136 -0.43 -0.69 -15.46
CA ILE A 136 0.31 0.58 -15.47
C ILE A 136 1.44 0.47 -14.45
N GLY A 137 2.69 0.62 -14.89
CA GLY A 137 3.90 0.36 -14.11
C GLY A 137 4.21 1.36 -12.98
N LEU A 138 3.20 1.96 -12.36
CA LEU A 138 3.29 2.99 -11.34
C LEU A 138 2.59 2.58 -10.06
N GLU A 139 3.14 2.96 -8.91
CA GLU A 139 2.31 3.20 -7.71
C GLU A 139 1.93 4.67 -7.65
N ILE A 140 0.65 4.96 -7.45
CA ILE A 140 0.13 6.32 -7.31
C ILE A 140 -0.15 6.56 -5.84
N ILE A 141 0.75 7.28 -5.18
CA ILE A 141 0.69 7.57 -3.75
C ILE A 141 -0.01 8.91 -3.55
N PHE A 142 -0.96 8.96 -2.62
CA PHE A 142 -1.60 10.19 -2.17
C PHE A 142 -1.40 10.37 -0.66
N ARG A 143 -1.21 11.61 -0.23
CA ARG A 143 -1.02 11.99 1.17
C ARG A 143 -2.03 13.05 1.56
N ASN A 144 -2.85 12.75 2.55
CA ASN A 144 -3.84 13.65 3.16
C ASN A 144 -3.33 14.24 4.47
N GLY A 145 -2.30 13.66 5.07
CA GLY A 145 -1.70 14.09 6.33
C GLY A 145 -0.34 13.44 6.56
N LEU A 146 0.24 13.73 7.72
CA LEU A 146 1.61 13.33 8.06
C LEU A 146 1.61 12.50 9.35
N PRO A 147 1.41 11.18 9.26
CA PRO A 147 1.38 10.34 10.45
C PRO A 147 2.79 10.21 11.05
N GLN A 148 2.87 9.77 12.30
CA GLN A 148 4.14 9.39 12.90
C GLN A 148 4.88 8.40 11.99
N GLY A 149 6.18 8.63 11.77
CA GLY A 149 6.98 7.81 10.86
C GLY A 149 6.78 8.11 9.37
N SER A 150 6.13 9.22 9.01
CA SER A 150 6.09 9.69 7.61
C SER A 150 7.49 9.97 7.07
N SER A 151 7.79 9.46 5.87
CA SER A 151 9.03 9.78 5.16
C SER A 151 9.18 11.28 4.87
N MET A 152 8.07 12.02 4.80
CA MET A 152 8.09 13.48 4.67
C MET A 152 8.63 14.17 5.92
N LEU A 153 8.32 13.66 7.12
CA LEU A 153 8.88 14.21 8.37
C LEU A 153 10.39 13.99 8.43
N LYS A 154 10.86 12.80 7.99
CA LYS A 154 12.30 12.52 7.84
C LYS A 154 12.96 13.46 6.83
N ARG A 155 12.33 13.72 5.67
CA ARG A 155 12.83 14.69 4.68
C ARG A 155 12.93 16.11 5.25
N LEU A 156 11.99 16.52 6.11
CA LEU A 156 12.04 17.82 6.80
C LEU A 156 13.19 17.87 7.82
N GLU A 157 13.45 16.78 8.55
CA GLU A 157 14.62 16.66 9.44
C GLU A 157 15.95 16.72 8.67
N GLU A 158 16.06 15.99 7.56
CA GLU A 158 17.23 16.04 6.67
C GLU A 158 17.42 17.44 6.05
N ALA A 159 16.33 18.09 5.65
CA ALA A 159 16.36 19.46 5.13
C ALA A 159 16.84 20.48 6.19
N ARG A 160 16.52 20.27 7.47
CA ARG A 160 17.04 21.10 8.57
C ARG A 160 18.57 20.97 8.72
N ALA A 161 19.14 19.84 8.36
CA ALA A 161 20.57 19.57 8.41
C ALA A 161 21.32 19.91 7.10
N ALA A 162 20.62 20.43 6.08
CA ALA A 162 21.22 20.79 4.81
C ALA A 162 22.10 22.06 4.91
N SER A 163 22.91 22.34 3.87
CA SER A 163 23.75 23.53 3.82
C SER A 163 22.96 24.85 3.78
N ASP A 164 21.76 24.84 3.18
CA ASP A 164 20.79 25.94 3.24
C ASP A 164 19.43 25.42 3.75
N PRO A 165 19.26 25.32 5.09
CA PRO A 165 18.06 24.77 5.69
C PRO A 165 16.80 25.54 5.33
N ARG A 166 16.90 26.89 5.28
CA ARG A 166 15.74 27.76 5.02
C ARG A 166 15.17 27.50 3.63
N ARG A 167 16.02 27.40 2.61
CA ARG A 167 15.58 27.08 1.24
C ARG A 167 15.04 25.66 1.14
N ALA A 168 15.72 24.68 1.74
CA ALA A 168 15.35 23.28 1.68
C ALA A 168 13.98 23.02 2.34
N VAL A 169 13.77 23.51 3.56
CA VAL A 169 12.49 23.40 4.27
C VAL A 169 11.38 24.12 3.49
N ARG A 170 11.62 25.35 3.03
CA ARG A 170 10.62 26.10 2.24
C ARG A 170 10.22 25.38 0.95
N ALA A 171 11.13 24.66 0.30
CA ALA A 171 10.80 23.86 -0.86
C ALA A 171 9.84 22.71 -0.53
N LEU A 172 10.09 21.99 0.58
CA LEU A 172 9.22 20.92 1.06
C LEU A 172 7.85 21.43 1.52
N LEU A 173 7.78 22.58 2.19
CA LEU A 173 6.51 23.19 2.59
C LEU A 173 5.67 23.56 1.36
N ARG A 174 6.29 24.09 0.30
CA ARG A 174 5.59 24.36 -0.98
C ARG A 174 5.08 23.08 -1.65
N GLU A 175 5.86 22.00 -1.64
CA GLU A 175 5.43 20.68 -2.13
C GLU A 175 4.17 20.21 -1.37
N LEU A 176 4.13 20.45 -0.05
CA LEU A 176 3.01 20.09 0.81
C LEU A 176 1.84 21.10 0.81
N GLY A 177 2.00 22.26 0.17
CA GLY A 177 1.03 23.35 0.23
C GLY A 177 0.89 24.00 1.62
N LEU A 178 1.94 23.95 2.44
CA LEU A 178 1.98 24.48 3.81
C LEU A 178 2.74 25.80 3.88
N LYS A 179 2.38 26.64 4.84
CA LYS A 179 3.12 27.86 5.21
C LYS A 179 4.07 27.60 6.39
N ASP A 180 3.58 26.84 7.35
CA ASP A 180 4.28 26.49 8.58
C ASP A 180 4.64 25.01 8.59
N GLU A 181 5.64 24.65 9.40
CA GLU A 181 6.07 23.27 9.52
C GLU A 181 5.01 22.39 10.21
N PRO A 182 4.65 21.25 9.62
CA PRO A 182 3.64 20.37 10.18
C PRO A 182 4.21 19.51 11.32
N LYS A 183 3.33 19.12 12.24
CA LYS A 183 3.60 18.15 13.30
C LYS A 183 3.10 16.76 12.92
N PRO A 184 3.65 15.69 13.52
CA PRO A 184 3.09 14.36 13.36
C PRO A 184 1.59 14.32 13.75
N GLY A 185 0.75 13.86 12.83
CA GLY A 185 -0.70 13.81 12.98
C GLY A 185 -1.45 14.95 12.28
N ASP A 186 -0.76 15.97 11.76
CA ASP A 186 -1.39 17.06 11.03
C ASP A 186 -1.93 16.58 9.67
N LEU A 187 -3.08 17.14 9.29
CA LEU A 187 -3.66 16.98 7.96
C LEU A 187 -3.12 18.06 7.02
N LEU A 188 -3.03 17.72 5.74
CA LEU A 188 -2.67 18.64 4.68
C LEU A 188 -3.93 19.35 4.18
N PRO A 189 -3.81 20.61 3.72
CA PRO A 189 -4.95 21.37 3.20
C PRO A 189 -5.55 20.77 1.92
N ARG A 190 -4.76 19.97 1.20
CA ARG A 190 -5.18 19.20 0.03
C ARG A 190 -4.30 17.96 -0.13
N PRO A 191 -4.80 16.88 -0.77
CA PRO A 191 -3.98 15.71 -1.04
C PRO A 191 -2.75 16.05 -1.89
N VAL A 192 -1.60 15.53 -1.50
CA VAL A 192 -0.34 15.62 -2.26
C VAL A 192 -0.08 14.27 -2.93
N MET A 193 0.09 14.29 -4.25
CA MET A 193 0.31 13.09 -5.05
C MET A 193 1.78 12.92 -5.42
N SER A 194 2.26 11.69 -5.42
CA SER A 194 3.60 11.31 -5.87
C SER A 194 3.57 9.94 -6.55
N PHE A 195 4.56 9.65 -7.38
CA PHE A 195 4.62 8.41 -8.14
C PHE A 195 5.91 7.64 -7.82
N THR A 196 5.81 6.31 -7.79
CA THR A 196 6.96 5.41 -7.78
C THR A 196 6.82 4.34 -8.86
N THR A 197 7.93 3.69 -9.20
CA THR A 197 7.93 2.53 -10.10
C THR A 197 7.32 1.31 -9.41
N LYS A 198 6.49 0.53 -10.11
CA LYS A 198 5.93 -0.73 -9.60
C LYS A 198 6.68 -1.99 -10.07
N LEU A 199 7.36 -1.89 -11.21
CA LEU A 199 7.94 -3.02 -11.95
C LEU A 199 9.45 -3.19 -11.75
N GLU A 200 10.07 -2.28 -10.98
CA GLU A 200 11.45 -2.41 -10.51
C GLU A 200 11.47 -3.21 -9.19
N PRO A 201 12.61 -3.80 -8.78
CA PRO A 201 12.70 -4.51 -7.50
C PRO A 201 12.49 -3.63 -6.26
N GLY A 202 12.52 -2.31 -6.41
CA GLY A 202 12.20 -1.34 -5.36
C GLY A 202 11.47 -0.14 -5.93
N ASP A 203 10.75 0.56 -5.07
CA ASP A 203 9.88 1.68 -5.46
C ASP A 203 10.71 2.96 -5.61
N ARG A 204 11.15 3.24 -6.84
CA ARG A 204 11.94 4.44 -7.15
C ARG A 204 11.01 5.64 -7.35
N PRO A 205 11.21 6.77 -6.64
CA PRO A 205 10.45 7.99 -6.87
C PRO A 205 10.59 8.51 -8.30
N LEU A 206 9.51 9.04 -8.85
CA LEU A 206 9.44 9.57 -10.21
C LEU A 206 8.94 11.02 -10.23
N SER A 207 9.47 11.81 -11.16
CA SER A 207 8.81 13.05 -11.59
C SER A 207 7.49 12.74 -12.32
N GLU A 208 6.59 13.72 -12.40
CA GLU A 208 5.34 13.56 -13.16
C GLU A 208 5.59 13.27 -14.64
N ALA A 209 6.64 13.86 -15.23
CA ALA A 209 7.03 13.62 -16.61
C ALA A 209 7.50 12.17 -16.83
N GLU A 210 8.31 11.64 -15.92
CA GLU A 210 8.73 10.23 -15.96
C GLU A 210 7.56 9.28 -15.73
N ALA A 211 6.69 9.57 -14.76
CA ALA A 211 5.50 8.77 -14.49
C ALA A 211 4.60 8.67 -15.73
N ARG A 212 4.31 9.80 -16.38
CA ARG A 212 3.54 9.81 -17.65
C ARG A 212 4.23 8.98 -18.73
N ARG A 213 5.56 9.07 -18.83
CA ARG A 213 6.34 8.32 -19.81
C ARG A 213 6.26 6.81 -19.56
N PHE A 214 6.53 6.38 -18.33
CA PHE A 214 6.55 4.97 -17.93
C PHE A 214 5.15 4.34 -17.90
N SER A 215 4.09 5.13 -17.72
CA SER A 215 2.72 4.63 -17.75
C SER A 215 2.24 4.15 -19.13
N GLY A 216 2.89 4.57 -20.22
CA GLY A 216 2.41 4.32 -21.59
C GLY A 216 1.06 4.97 -21.93
N LEU A 217 0.54 5.85 -21.08
CA LEU A 217 -0.75 6.53 -21.28
C LEU A 217 -0.61 7.75 -22.20
N LYS A 218 -1.68 8.11 -22.90
CA LYS A 218 -1.74 9.42 -23.58
C LYS A 218 -1.85 10.54 -22.52
N PRO A 219 -1.50 11.80 -22.87
CA PRO A 219 -1.51 12.89 -21.90
C PRO A 219 -2.85 13.08 -21.18
N ARG A 220 -3.97 12.90 -21.89
CA ARG A 220 -5.33 12.98 -21.31
C ARG A 220 -5.59 11.83 -20.33
N ASP A 221 -5.36 10.59 -20.76
CA ASP A 221 -5.56 9.39 -19.93
C ASP A 221 -4.69 9.43 -18.66
N PHE A 222 -3.51 10.05 -18.71
CA PHE A 222 -2.67 10.25 -17.53
C PHE A 222 -3.27 11.28 -16.54
N GLN A 223 -3.95 12.32 -17.02
CA GLN A 223 -4.72 13.19 -16.13
C GLN A 223 -5.94 12.46 -15.55
N ASP A 224 -6.58 11.60 -16.34
CA ASP A 224 -7.69 10.76 -15.87
C ASP A 224 -7.22 9.76 -14.80
N LEU A 225 -5.99 9.23 -14.91
CA LEU A 225 -5.37 8.39 -13.86
C LEU A 225 -5.20 9.16 -12.55
N LYS A 226 -4.74 10.42 -12.62
CA LYS A 226 -4.64 11.28 -11.44
C LYS A 226 -6.02 11.57 -10.84
N ALA A 227 -7.02 11.82 -11.68
CA ALA A 227 -8.39 12.05 -11.25
C ALA A 227 -8.99 10.79 -10.57
N LEU A 228 -8.75 9.61 -11.14
CA LEU A 228 -9.13 8.32 -10.56
C LEU A 228 -8.49 8.12 -9.18
N ALA A 229 -7.19 8.36 -9.05
CA ALA A 229 -6.49 8.26 -7.77
C ALA A 229 -7.06 9.20 -6.71
N LEU A 230 -7.37 10.44 -7.07
CA LEU A 230 -7.99 11.40 -6.15
C LEU A 230 -9.44 11.01 -5.80
N ALA A 231 -10.20 10.46 -6.75
CA ALA A 231 -11.56 9.98 -6.49
C ALA A 231 -11.56 8.78 -5.54
N ALA A 232 -10.67 7.82 -5.76
CA ALA A 232 -10.51 6.67 -4.89
C ALA A 232 -10.04 7.08 -3.48
N ASN A 233 -9.09 8.02 -3.38
CA ASN A 233 -8.67 8.59 -2.11
C ASN A 233 -9.83 9.27 -1.35
N ARG A 234 -10.64 10.11 -2.03
CA ARG A 234 -11.81 10.75 -1.42
C ARG A 234 -12.80 9.72 -0.88
N ALA A 235 -13.10 8.67 -1.65
CA ALA A 235 -13.98 7.60 -1.20
C ALA A 235 -13.44 6.92 0.07
N VAL A 236 -12.15 6.56 0.12
CA VAL A 236 -11.54 5.97 1.32
C VAL A 236 -11.54 6.94 2.50
N CYS A 237 -11.30 8.23 2.28
CA CYS A 237 -11.39 9.25 3.34
C CYS A 237 -12.81 9.29 3.93
N GLU A 238 -13.85 9.34 3.09
CA GLU A 238 -15.24 9.37 3.55
C GLU A 238 -15.63 8.10 4.33
N LEU A 239 -15.18 6.92 3.87
CA LEU A 239 -15.39 5.65 4.59
C LEU A 239 -14.66 5.63 5.93
N ALA A 240 -13.41 6.10 5.96
CA ALA A 240 -12.63 6.23 7.17
C ALA A 240 -13.28 7.18 8.18
N GLU A 241 -13.75 8.35 7.73
CA GLU A 241 -14.42 9.33 8.57
C GLU A 241 -15.69 8.79 9.21
N LYS A 242 -16.51 8.02 8.47
CA LYS A 242 -17.69 7.31 9.01
C LYS A 242 -17.33 6.35 10.15
N ALA A 243 -16.16 5.72 10.08
CA ALA A 243 -15.64 4.85 11.13
C ALA A 243 -14.95 5.62 12.28
N GLY A 244 -14.85 6.94 12.19
CA GLY A 244 -14.10 7.80 13.12
C GLY A 244 -12.58 7.76 12.91
N PHE A 245 -12.12 7.26 11.76
CA PHE A 245 -10.70 7.17 11.42
C PHE A 245 -10.24 8.41 10.67
N ARG A 246 -8.96 8.77 10.88
CA ARG A 246 -8.22 9.69 10.02
C ARG A 246 -7.44 8.90 8.99
N HIS A 247 -7.63 9.19 7.70
CA HIS A 247 -6.85 8.58 6.63
C HIS A 247 -5.69 9.49 6.24
N TYR A 248 -4.47 9.11 6.59
CA TYR A 248 -3.31 9.98 6.41
C TYR A 248 -2.68 9.86 5.02
N ASP A 249 -2.56 8.66 4.49
CA ASP A 249 -2.03 8.39 3.16
C ASP A 249 -2.33 6.96 2.73
N GLY A 250 -2.11 6.72 1.44
CA GLY A 250 -2.20 5.43 0.82
C GLY A 250 -1.66 5.45 -0.60
N LYS A 251 -1.86 4.34 -1.29
CA LYS A 251 -1.56 4.20 -2.72
C LYS A 251 -2.67 3.45 -3.44
N ILE A 252 -2.74 3.68 -4.75
CA ILE A 252 -3.43 2.78 -5.68
C ILE A 252 -2.46 2.25 -6.72
N GLU A 253 -2.83 1.11 -7.29
CA GLU A 253 -2.36 0.64 -8.58
C GLU A 253 -3.50 0.70 -9.60
N ALA A 254 -3.16 0.77 -10.86
CA ALA A 254 -4.15 0.77 -11.94
C ALA A 254 -3.68 -0.07 -13.12
N ALA A 255 -4.65 -0.58 -13.86
CA ALA A 255 -4.46 -1.19 -15.17
C ALA A 255 -5.17 -0.35 -16.24
N TRP A 256 -4.73 -0.54 -17.48
CA TRP A 256 -5.47 -0.12 -18.66
C TRP A 256 -6.13 -1.33 -19.28
N GLU A 257 -7.46 -1.34 -19.33
CA GLU A 257 -8.29 -2.34 -20.00
C GLU A 257 -9.41 -1.59 -20.75
N GLN A 258 -9.13 -1.19 -21.99
CA GLN A 258 -10.01 -0.28 -22.77
C GLN A 258 -10.39 1.00 -22.01
N GLY A 259 -9.52 1.44 -21.08
CA GLY A 259 -9.80 2.48 -20.10
C GLY A 259 -9.19 2.13 -18.75
N LEU A 260 -9.24 3.07 -17.80
CA LEU A 260 -8.62 2.88 -16.49
C LEU A 260 -9.43 1.94 -15.59
N VAL A 261 -8.73 1.01 -14.95
CA VAL A 261 -9.28 0.06 -13.97
C VAL A 261 -8.43 0.10 -12.73
N LEU A 262 -9.04 0.32 -11.56
CA LEU A 262 -8.35 0.27 -10.28
C LEU A 262 -8.02 -1.19 -9.92
N CYS A 263 -6.77 -1.46 -9.58
CA CYS A 263 -6.30 -2.82 -9.29
C CYS A 263 -5.53 -2.91 -7.98
N ASP A 264 -4.97 -4.09 -7.72
CA ASP A 264 -4.39 -4.50 -6.45
C ASP A 264 -5.41 -4.49 -5.28
N VAL A 265 -5.15 -3.72 -4.22
CA VAL A 265 -6.06 -3.47 -3.09
C VAL A 265 -6.00 -2.01 -2.69
N ILE A 266 -7.07 -1.50 -2.07
CA ILE A 266 -7.16 -0.11 -1.61
C ILE A 266 -7.88 -0.03 -0.26
N GLY A 267 -7.54 0.98 0.54
CA GLY A 267 -8.20 1.31 1.81
C GLY A 267 -8.02 0.26 2.90
N THR A 268 -7.00 -0.59 2.82
CA THR A 268 -6.66 -1.60 3.83
C THR A 268 -5.55 -1.13 4.76
N PHE A 269 -5.44 -1.72 5.95
CA PHE A 269 -4.43 -1.34 6.96
C PHE A 269 -2.97 -1.62 6.58
N ASP A 270 -2.73 -2.41 5.52
CA ASP A 270 -1.38 -2.65 5.01
C ASP A 270 -0.97 -1.64 3.94
N GLU A 271 -1.92 -1.14 3.13
CA GLU A 271 -1.65 -0.18 2.06
C GLU A 271 -1.89 1.28 2.44
N ASN A 272 -2.56 1.52 3.57
CA ASN A 272 -2.96 2.85 4.00
C ASN A 272 -2.62 3.05 5.49
N ARG A 273 -2.28 4.29 5.85
CA ARG A 273 -2.06 4.67 7.25
C ARG A 273 -3.29 5.37 7.79
N PHE A 274 -3.94 4.71 8.75
CA PHE A 274 -5.09 5.25 9.46
C PHE A 274 -4.76 5.55 10.93
N GLY A 275 -5.37 6.62 11.44
CA GLY A 275 -5.38 6.95 12.86
C GLY A 275 -6.77 6.84 13.46
N TYR A 276 -6.86 6.48 14.73
CA TYR A 276 -8.09 6.44 15.50
C TYR A 276 -7.81 6.90 16.93
N LEU A 277 -8.51 7.93 17.41
CA LEU A 277 -8.29 8.53 18.73
C LEU A 277 -6.80 8.86 19.01
N GLY A 278 -6.10 9.39 18.00
CA GLY A 278 -4.66 9.72 18.09
C GLY A 278 -3.71 8.52 18.03
N ARG A 279 -4.21 7.29 17.94
CA ARG A 279 -3.43 6.04 17.84
C ARG A 279 -3.36 5.56 16.39
N GLN A 280 -2.27 4.88 16.00
CA GLN A 280 -2.15 4.24 14.68
C GLN A 280 -2.83 2.87 14.69
N ILE A 281 -3.58 2.55 13.65
CA ILE A 281 -4.29 1.25 13.49
C ILE A 281 -3.84 0.48 12.24
N SER A 282 -2.58 0.67 11.86
CA SER A 282 -1.93 0.01 10.72
C SER A 282 -0.71 -0.78 11.18
N LYS A 283 0.01 -1.40 10.23
CA LYS A 283 1.33 -2.02 10.50
C LYS A 283 2.37 -1.05 11.11
N GLU A 284 2.09 0.25 11.18
CA GLU A 284 2.93 1.21 11.92
C GLU A 284 3.11 0.84 13.39
N VAL A 285 2.12 0.21 14.04
CA VAL A 285 2.26 -0.29 15.43
C VAL A 285 3.45 -1.24 15.56
N LEU A 286 3.61 -2.15 14.59
CA LEU A 286 4.72 -3.09 14.53
C LEU A 286 6.05 -2.37 14.24
N ARG A 287 6.05 -1.40 13.31
CA ARG A 287 7.26 -0.61 13.02
C ARG A 287 7.79 0.09 14.27
N GLN A 288 6.91 0.71 15.04
CA GLN A 288 7.30 1.42 16.27
C GLN A 288 7.85 0.45 17.32
N TRP A 289 7.22 -0.72 17.48
CA TRP A 289 7.74 -1.76 18.38
C TRP A 289 9.15 -2.22 17.98
N TYR A 290 9.40 -2.53 16.70
CA TYR A 290 10.72 -2.96 16.21
C TYR A 290 11.77 -1.85 16.34
N LYS A 291 11.43 -0.58 16.07
CA LYS A 291 12.32 0.56 16.30
C LYS A 291 12.76 0.64 17.76
N LYS A 292 11.84 0.41 18.69
CA LYS A 292 12.11 0.52 20.12
C LYS A 292 12.84 -0.69 20.69
N LYS A 293 12.40 -1.90 20.37
CA LYS A 293 12.89 -3.15 21.00
C LYS A 293 13.98 -3.86 20.18
N GLN A 294 14.13 -3.55 18.88
CA GLN A 294 15.14 -4.14 18.01
C GLN A 294 15.83 -3.07 17.11
N PRO A 295 16.39 -1.98 17.67
CA PRO A 295 16.98 -0.89 16.89
C PRO A 295 18.14 -1.34 15.99
N ALA A 296 18.93 -2.32 16.42
CA ALA A 296 20.03 -2.88 15.62
C ALA A 296 19.54 -3.51 14.31
N PHE A 297 18.40 -4.20 14.34
CA PHE A 297 17.77 -4.77 13.14
C PHE A 297 17.29 -3.66 12.19
N VAL A 298 16.67 -2.61 12.73
CA VAL A 298 16.20 -1.48 11.93
C VAL A 298 17.36 -0.75 11.24
N ALA A 299 18.44 -0.48 11.99
CA ALA A 299 19.65 0.13 11.43
C ALA A 299 20.32 -0.75 10.36
N ALA A 300 20.34 -2.07 10.55
CA ALA A 300 20.83 -3.00 9.55
C ALA A 300 19.97 -2.97 8.27
N CYS A 301 18.64 -2.92 8.40
CA CYS A 301 17.75 -2.75 7.25
C CYS A 301 18.05 -1.47 6.47
N GLU A 302 18.20 -0.32 7.14
CA GLU A 302 18.52 0.95 6.48
C GLU A 302 19.88 0.93 5.77
N ARG A 303 20.88 0.25 6.34
CA ARG A 303 22.20 0.06 5.73
C ARG A 303 22.11 -0.83 4.49
N TRP A 304 21.53 -2.03 4.63
CA TRP A 304 21.54 -3.05 3.59
C TRP A 304 20.64 -2.74 2.41
N LYS A 305 19.52 -2.04 2.60
CA LYS A 305 18.65 -1.58 1.49
C LYS A 305 19.40 -0.83 0.40
N LYS A 306 20.43 -0.07 0.78
CA LYS A 306 21.26 0.71 -0.15
C LYS A 306 22.12 -0.17 -1.07
N THR A 307 22.27 -1.46 -0.75
CA THR A 307 23.05 -2.42 -1.53
C THR A 307 22.26 -3.08 -2.66
N GLY A 308 21.01 -2.65 -2.87
CA GLY A 308 20.17 -3.08 -3.99
C GLY A 308 19.29 -4.30 -3.68
N PRO A 309 18.67 -4.88 -4.72
CA PRO A 309 17.69 -5.96 -4.58
C PRO A 309 18.25 -7.19 -3.86
N GLY A 310 17.37 -7.91 -3.14
CA GLY A 310 17.76 -9.13 -2.42
C GLY A 310 18.71 -8.90 -1.23
N TRP A 311 18.87 -7.65 -0.78
CA TRP A 311 19.71 -7.28 0.37
C TRP A 311 19.36 -8.06 1.65
N GLN A 312 18.12 -8.51 1.79
CA GLN A 312 17.64 -9.25 2.96
C GLN A 312 18.45 -10.52 3.21
N LYS A 313 18.88 -11.22 2.14
CA LYS A 313 19.71 -12.43 2.22
C LYS A 313 21.13 -12.16 2.72
N ARG A 314 21.60 -10.91 2.58
CA ARG A 314 22.94 -10.47 2.98
C ARG A 314 22.94 -9.80 4.36
N CYS A 315 21.75 -9.50 4.90
CA CYS A 315 21.63 -8.81 6.17
C CYS A 315 22.07 -9.72 7.33
N ASP A 316 23.11 -9.27 8.02
CA ASP A 316 23.74 -9.89 9.18
C ASP A 316 22.89 -9.87 10.45
N VAL A 317 21.87 -9.01 10.49
CA VAL A 317 20.93 -8.91 11.62
C VAL A 317 19.55 -9.37 11.19
N GLN A 318 19.06 -10.42 11.84
CA GLN A 318 17.74 -11.01 11.57
C GLN A 318 16.71 -10.51 12.59
N PRO A 319 15.42 -10.33 12.21
CA PRO A 319 14.38 -9.92 13.14
C PRO A 319 14.08 -11.04 14.13
N LYS A 320 13.94 -10.69 15.42
CA LYS A 320 13.42 -11.60 16.44
C LYS A 320 11.89 -11.57 16.45
N ARG A 321 11.32 -12.69 16.93
CA ARG A 321 9.87 -12.86 17.10
C ARG A 321 9.27 -11.85 18.07
N LEU A 322 8.01 -11.48 17.81
CA LEU A 322 7.17 -10.71 18.72
C LEU A 322 6.83 -11.56 19.97
N PRO A 323 6.63 -10.92 21.13
CA PRO A 323 5.92 -11.54 22.24
C PRO A 323 4.55 -12.03 21.76
N LYS A 324 4.21 -13.31 22.03
CA LYS A 324 2.94 -13.91 21.60
C LYS A 324 1.70 -13.07 21.95
N PRO A 325 1.59 -12.47 23.16
CA PRO A 325 0.43 -11.63 23.49
C PRO A 325 0.36 -10.36 22.64
N LEU A 326 1.49 -9.77 22.25
CA LEU A 326 1.52 -8.61 21.35
C LEU A 326 1.04 -9.01 19.95
N ALA A 327 1.54 -10.10 19.39
CA ALA A 327 1.08 -10.60 18.08
C ALA A 327 -0.43 -10.85 18.06
N ALA A 328 -0.97 -11.46 19.12
CA ALA A 328 -2.41 -11.70 19.26
C ALA A 328 -3.22 -10.39 19.35
N LEU A 329 -2.72 -9.38 20.09
CA LEU A 329 -3.39 -8.08 20.19
C LEU A 329 -3.37 -7.30 18.87
N VAL A 330 -2.25 -7.35 18.12
CA VAL A 330 -2.18 -6.73 16.80
C VAL A 330 -3.12 -7.45 15.83
N ALA A 331 -3.21 -8.78 15.87
CA ALA A 331 -4.19 -9.53 15.09
C ALA A 331 -5.64 -9.09 15.41
N GLN A 332 -5.99 -8.96 16.70
CA GLN A 332 -7.28 -8.43 17.13
C GLN A 332 -7.53 -6.99 16.63
N MET A 333 -6.49 -6.15 16.56
CA MET A 333 -6.61 -4.78 16.04
C MET A 333 -7.02 -4.77 14.57
N TYR A 334 -6.45 -5.66 13.75
CA TYR A 334 -6.85 -5.78 12.33
C TYR A 334 -8.32 -6.22 12.21
N LEU A 335 -8.73 -7.24 12.98
CA LEU A 335 -10.09 -7.78 12.94
C LEU A 335 -11.13 -6.76 13.45
N ALA A 336 -10.88 -6.15 14.61
CA ALA A 336 -11.77 -5.17 15.22
C ALA A 336 -11.81 -3.88 14.41
N GLY A 337 -10.66 -3.47 13.86
CA GLY A 337 -10.56 -2.34 12.96
C GLY A 337 -11.34 -2.57 11.67
N ALA A 338 -11.30 -3.78 11.09
CA ALA A 338 -12.10 -4.13 9.92
C ALA A 338 -13.59 -4.08 10.23
N ASN A 339 -14.05 -4.66 11.35
CA ASN A 339 -15.46 -4.58 11.75
C ASN A 339 -15.94 -3.13 11.86
N ARG A 340 -15.14 -2.29 12.53
CA ARG A 340 -15.47 -0.88 12.71
C ARG A 340 -15.45 -0.10 11.39
N TYR A 341 -14.45 -0.35 10.55
CA TYR A 341 -14.29 0.31 9.26
C TYR A 341 -15.46 0.02 8.31
N THR A 342 -15.91 -1.23 8.27
CA THR A 342 -16.99 -1.67 7.38
C THR A 342 -18.38 -1.52 7.98
N GLY A 343 -18.46 -1.20 9.29
CA GLY A 343 -19.71 -1.08 10.03
C GLY A 343 -20.44 -2.41 10.30
N ARG A 344 -19.80 -3.56 10.05
CA ARG A 344 -20.38 -4.89 10.20
C ARG A 344 -19.53 -5.79 11.08
N ARG A 345 -20.15 -6.58 11.95
CA ARG A 345 -19.43 -7.48 12.87
C ARG A 345 -19.06 -8.81 12.21
N ILE A 346 -18.24 -8.78 11.16
CA ILE A 346 -17.79 -9.98 10.44
C ILE A 346 -16.95 -10.91 11.32
N PHE A 347 -16.13 -10.35 12.21
CA PHE A 347 -15.22 -11.09 13.08
C PHE A 347 -15.67 -11.07 14.55
N LYS A 348 -15.60 -12.23 15.22
CA LYS A 348 -15.89 -12.37 16.66
C LYS A 348 -14.69 -11.93 17.49
N VAL A 349 -14.55 -10.63 17.71
CA VAL A 349 -13.44 -10.02 18.48
C VAL A 349 -13.96 -8.88 19.37
N PRO A 350 -13.21 -8.49 20.42
CA PRO A 350 -13.54 -7.28 21.19
C PRO A 350 -13.58 -6.03 20.31
N GLU A 351 -14.32 -5.01 20.74
CA GLU A 351 -14.36 -3.71 20.07
C GLU A 351 -12.98 -3.06 20.00
N LEU A 352 -12.75 -2.26 18.95
CA LEU A 352 -11.43 -1.71 18.64
C LEU A 352 -10.85 -0.92 19.82
N ASP A 353 -11.66 -0.13 20.53
CA ASP A 353 -11.25 0.65 21.69
C ASP A 353 -10.62 -0.23 22.79
N VAL A 354 -11.28 -1.36 23.11
CA VAL A 354 -10.81 -2.33 24.11
C VAL A 354 -9.48 -2.96 23.69
N VAL A 355 -9.31 -3.25 22.40
CA VAL A 355 -8.07 -3.82 21.88
C VAL A 355 -6.93 -2.79 21.96
N LEU A 356 -7.19 -1.54 21.59
CA LEU A 356 -6.20 -0.48 21.60
C LEU A 356 -5.73 -0.12 23.01
N ASP A 357 -6.63 -0.14 24.01
CA ASP A 357 -6.23 0.10 25.41
C ASP A 357 -5.29 -0.99 25.95
N LYS A 358 -5.46 -2.24 25.48
CA LYS A 358 -4.53 -3.33 25.80
C LYS A 358 -3.20 -3.17 25.05
N LEU A 359 -3.22 -2.71 23.81
CA LEU A 359 -2.01 -2.43 23.02
C LEU A 359 -1.18 -1.28 23.59
N GLU A 360 -1.81 -0.29 24.22
CA GLU A 360 -1.12 0.86 24.81
C GLU A 360 -0.05 0.43 25.83
N ARG A 361 -0.32 -0.65 26.58
CA ARG A 361 0.60 -1.26 27.55
C ARG A 361 1.89 -1.81 26.93
N TRP A 362 1.92 -1.98 25.61
CA TRP A 362 3.09 -2.44 24.86
C TRP A 362 3.89 -1.30 24.23
N ARG A 363 3.44 -0.05 24.39
CA ARG A 363 4.18 1.14 23.91
C ARG A 363 5.34 1.49 24.85
N GLU A 364 5.30 1.06 26.11
CA GLU A 364 6.38 1.13 27.11
C GLU A 364 7.49 0.07 26.84
#